data_AF-A0A7K1LT05-F1
#
_entry.id   AF-A0A7K1LT05-F1
#
_cell.length_a   1.000
_cell.length_b   1.000
_cell.length_c   1.000
_cell.angle_alpha   90.00
_cell.angle_beta   90.00
_cell.angle_gamma   90.00
#
_symmetry.space_group_name_H-M   'P 1'
#
loop_
_entity.id
_entity.type
_entity.pdbx_description
1 polymer ?
#
loop_
_entity_poly.entity_id
_entity_poly.type
_entity_poly.pdbx_seq_one_letter_code
_entity_poly.pdbx_strand_id
1 'polypeptide(L)' 'SIDISATTIFNEKFYLGANYRIDDAIGGFLDIQLFDGFRAGYAYEYPISDISPYTSGSHEVLLIYELRFKNTRYKSPRFF' A
#
# COMPACT_ATOMS: atom_id res chain seq x y z
N SER A 1 -4.47 22.94 -5.92
CA SER A 1 -3.96 22.18 -4.77
C SER A 1 -2.54 21.73 -5.09
N ILE A 2 -1.66 21.76 -4.09
CA ILE A 2 -0.31 21.21 -4.18
C ILE A 2 -0.31 19.93 -3.35
N ASP A 3 0.23 18.87 -3.93
CA ASP A 3 0.24 17.54 -3.36
C ASP A 3 1.68 17.14 -3.03
N ILE A 4 1.93 16.81 -1.77
CA ILE A 4 3.23 16.34 -1.29
C ILE A 4 3.04 14.92 -0.78
N SER A 5 3.73 13.96 -1.39
CA SER A 5 3.69 12.56 -0.97
C SER A 5 5.09 12.04 -0.70
N ALA A 6 5.23 11.26 0.36
CA ALA A 6 6.45 10.54 0.68
C ALA A 6 6.11 9.07 0.95
N THR A 7 6.89 8.15 0.38
CA THR A 7 6.77 6.72 0.64
C THR A 7 8.16 6.15 0.88
N THR A 8 8.28 5.33 1.91
CA THR A 8 9.50 4.60 2.24
C THR A 8 9.20 3.10 2.19
N ILE A 9 10.19 2.36 1.71
CA ILE A 9 10.12 0.90 1.58
C ILE A 9 11.31 0.35 2.35
N PHE A 10 11.03 -0.46 3.37
CA PHE A 10 12.04 -1.11 4.18
C PHE A 10 12.05 -2.62 3.94
N ASN A 11 13.23 -3.13 3.58
CA ASN A 11 13.48 -4.55 3.36
C ASN A 11 12.51 -5.23 2.38
N GLU A 12 11.96 -4.47 1.43
CA GLU A 12 10.95 -4.91 0.44
C GLU A 12 9.68 -5.54 1.03
N LYS A 13 9.48 -5.41 2.36
CA LYS A 13 8.40 -6.05 3.11
C LYS A 13 7.55 -5.06 3.89
N PHE A 14 8.10 -3.90 4.19
CA PHE A 14 7.42 -2.88 4.98
C PHE A 14 7.33 -1.59 4.17
N TYR A 15 6.12 -1.17 3.89
CA TYR A 15 5.79 0.03 3.15
C TYR A 15 5.15 1.01 4.13
N LEU A 16 5.64 2.24 4.13
CA LEU A 16 5.07 3.31 4.92
C LEU A 16 5.02 4.55 4.05
N GLY A 17 3.88 5.22 4.01
CA GLY A 17 3.76 6.45 3.26
C GLY A 17 2.86 7.46 3.95
N ALA A 18 3.06 8.72 3.59
CA ALA A 18 2.25 9.83 4.03
C ALA A 18 2.05 10.79 2.85
N ASN A 19 0.86 11.36 2.79
CA ASN A 19 0.42 12.26 1.74
C ASN A 19 -0.18 13.49 2.39
N TYR A 20 0.22 14.67 1.94
CA TYR A 20 -0.29 15.95 2.38
C TYR A 20 -0.76 16.74 1.16
N ARG A 21 -2.06 16.92 1.10
CA ARG A 21 -2.76 17.71 0.10
C ARG A 21 -3.10 19.06 0.71
N ILE A 22 -2.40 20.11 0.27
CA ILE A 22 -2.61 21.47 0.76
C ILE A 22 -4.06 21.88 0.49
N ASP A 23 -4.72 22.37 1.54
CA ASP A 23 -6.13 22.81 1.57
C ASP A 23 -7.18 21.71 1.33
N ASP A 24 -6.81 20.43 1.43
CA ASP A 24 -7.73 19.32 1.14
C ASP A 24 -7.66 18.19 2.18
N ALA A 25 -6.56 17.42 2.25
CA ALA A 25 -6.46 16.29 3.18
C ALA A 25 -5.02 15.96 3.61
N ILE A 26 -4.86 15.38 4.79
CA ILE A 26 -3.64 14.71 5.22
C ILE A 26 -3.93 13.22 5.40
N GLY A 27 -3.08 12.36 4.84
CA GLY A 27 -3.26 10.93 4.90
C GLY A 27 -1.94 10.19 5.12
N GLY A 28 -2.04 8.97 5.63
CA GLY A 28 -0.90 8.09 5.82
C GLY A 28 -1.32 6.64 5.70
N PHE A 29 -0.39 5.78 5.32
CA PHE A 29 -0.62 4.35 5.19
C PHE A 29 0.60 3.55 5.63
N LEU A 30 0.33 2.35 6.11
CA LEU A 30 1.31 1.32 6.41
C LEU A 30 0.88 0.01 5.75
N ASP A 31 1.79 -0.68 5.08
CA ASP A 31 1.54 -1.98 4.46
C ASP A 31 2.71 -2.92 4.80
N ILE A 32 2.37 -4.14 5.18
CA ILE A 32 3.31 -5.16 5.60
C ILE A 32 3.07 -6.45 4.83
N GLN A 33 4.16 -7.06 4.36
CA GLN A 33 4.16 -8.41 3.82
C GLN A 33 4.25 -9.41 4.97
N LEU A 34 3.14 -10.11 5.24
CA LEU A 34 3.09 -11.11 6.32
C LEU A 34 3.75 -12.43 5.90
N PHE A 35 3.53 -12.85 4.65
CA PHE A 35 4.13 -14.06 4.06
C PHE A 35 4.28 -13.89 2.56
N ASP A 36 5.02 -14.78 1.90
CA ASP A 36 5.25 -14.71 0.46
C ASP A 36 3.92 -14.73 -0.31
N GLY A 37 3.64 -13.62 -1.00
CA GLY A 37 2.41 -13.42 -1.73
C GLY A 37 1.21 -12.98 -0.89
N PHE A 38 1.38 -12.57 0.37
CA PHE A 38 0.29 -11.92 1.12
C PHE A 38 0.77 -10.65 1.82
N ARG A 39 0.02 -9.57 1.60
CA ARG A 39 0.24 -8.28 2.23
C ARG A 39 -1.04 -7.79 2.89
N ALA A 40 -0.88 -7.12 4.01
CA ALA A 40 -1.93 -6.44 4.72
C ALA A 40 -1.49 -5.01 4.97
N GLY A 41 -2.38 -4.06 4.73
CA GLY A 41 -2.14 -2.65 4.93
C GLY A 41 -3.31 -1.95 5.57
N TYR A 42 -3.01 -0.78 6.10
CA TYR A 42 -3.96 0.10 6.72
C TYR A 42 -3.63 1.53 6.33
N ALA A 43 -4.63 2.29 5.91
CA ALA A 43 -4.52 3.69 5.58
C ALA A 43 -5.52 4.51 6.39
N TYR A 44 -5.11 5.72 6.73
CA TYR A 44 -5.94 6.70 7.40
C TYR A 44 -5.82 8.03 6.65
N GLU A 45 -6.95 8.59 6.27
CA GLU A 45 -7.02 9.92 5.65
C GLU A 45 -7.91 10.83 6.48
N TYR A 46 -7.41 12.02 6.76
CA TYR A 46 -8.11 13.06 7.49
C TYR A 46 -8.25 14.31 6.60
N PRO A 47 -9.49 14.68 6.23
CA PRO A 47 -9.74 15.89 5.46
C PRO A 47 -9.54 17.15 6.33
N ILE A 48 -8.78 18.10 5.80
CA ILE A 48 -8.45 19.39 6.44
C ILE A 48 -9.19 20.57 5.79
N SER A 49 -9.88 20.35 4.67
CA SER A 49 -10.71 21.34 3.99
C SER A 49 -11.98 21.71 4.78
N ASP A 50 -12.76 22.66 4.27
CA ASP A 50 -14.00 23.16 4.87
C ASP A 50 -15.08 22.07 5.14
N ILE A 51 -14.91 20.86 4.61
CA ILE A 51 -15.76 19.70 4.90
C ILE A 51 -15.33 18.93 6.15
N SER A 52 -14.15 19.20 6.72
CA SER A 52 -13.62 18.58 7.96
C SER A 52 -14.63 18.54 9.12
N PRO A 53 -15.46 19.57 9.36
CA PRO A 53 -16.49 19.52 10.42
C PRO A 53 -17.59 18.47 10.18
N TYR A 54 -17.75 18.01 8.94
CA TYR A 54 -18.80 17.08 8.49
C TYR A 54 -18.28 15.67 8.23
N THR A 55 -16.96 15.44 8.35
CA THR A 55 -16.36 14.12 8.14
C THR A 55 -15.21 13.89 9.12
N SER A 56 -15.28 12.76 9.83
CA SER A 56 -14.31 12.36 10.86
C SER A 56 -13.04 11.70 10.31
N GLY A 57 -12.81 11.74 9.00
CA GLY A 57 -11.76 10.98 8.33
C GLY A 57 -12.18 9.56 7.92
N SER A 58 -11.30 8.91 7.16
CA SER A 58 -11.52 7.60 6.54
C SER A 58 -10.46 6.60 7.00
N HIS A 59 -10.91 5.44 7.47
CA HIS A 59 -10.06 4.31 7.82
C HIS A 59 -10.21 3.24 6.76
N GLU A 60 -9.13 2.91 6.07
CA GLU A 60 -9.12 1.93 4.99
C GLU A 60 -8.22 0.76 5.35
N VAL A 61 -8.69 -0.44 5.06
CA VAL A 61 -7.92 -1.68 5.25
C VAL A 61 -7.66 -2.28 3.87
N LEU A 62 -6.41 -2.62 3.60
CA LEU A 62 -5.97 -3.21 2.35
C LEU A 62 -5.52 -4.66 2.61
N LEU A 63 -6.02 -5.59 1.82
CA LEU A 63 -5.55 -6.99 1.82
C LEU A 63 -5.20 -7.37 0.39
N ILE A 64 -3.97 -7.83 0.18
CA ILE A 64 -3.47 -8.24 -1.13
C ILE A 64 -2.99 -9.68 -1.03
N TYR A 65 -3.49 -10.53 -1.93
CA TYR A 65 -3.02 -11.90 -2.09
C TYR A 65 -2.57 -12.15 -3.52
N GLU A 66 -1.35 -12.65 -3.68
CA GLU A 66 -0.68 -12.94 -4.94
C GLU A 66 -0.65 -14.47 -5.14
N LEU A 67 -1.43 -14.95 -6.11
CA LEU A 67 -1.48 -16.36 -6.49
C LEU A 67 -0.27 -16.73 -7.36
N ARG A 68 0.82 -17.16 -6.72
CA ARG A 68 1.98 -17.71 -7.43
C ARG A 68 1.79 -19.20 -7.70
N PHE A 69 1.17 -19.54 -8.83
CA PHE A 69 1.22 -20.90 -9.35
C PHE A 69 2.68 -21.22 -9.71
N LYS A 70 3.27 -22.25 -9.07
CA LYS A 70 4.61 -22.74 -9.44
C LYS A 70 4.59 -23.08 -10.93
N ASN A 71 5.20 -22.23 -11.75
CA ASN A 71 5.31 -22.48 -13.18
C ASN A 71 6.31 -23.62 -13.39
N THR A 72 5.85 -24.86 -13.31
CA THR A 72 6.62 -26.03 -13.73
C THR A 72 6.66 -26.08 -15.25
N ARG A 73 7.42 -25.16 -15.88
CA ARG A 73 7.63 -25.19 -17.33
C ARG A 73 9.02 -25.76 -17.65
N TYR A 74 9.01 -27.08 -17.82
CA TYR A 74 9.89 -27.93 -18.65
C TYR A 74 11.40 -27.59 -18.68
N LYS A 75 12.19 -28.34 -17.90
CA LYS A 75 13.56 -28.70 -18.32
C LYS A 75 13.45 -29.40 -19.68
N SER A 76 14.03 -28.83 -20.74
CA SER A 76 14.28 -29.63 -21.94
C SER A 76 15.35 -30.68 -21.57
N PRO A 77 15.06 -31.99 -21.68
CA PRO A 77 16.09 -32.99 -21.49
C PRO A 77 16.96 -32.96 -22.75
N ARG A 78 18.11 -32.31 -22.69
CA ARG A 78 19.15 -32.48 -23.70
C ARG A 78 20.04 -33.64 -23.23
N PHE A 79 19.88 -34.78 -23.90
CA PHE A 79 20.87 -35.84 -23.88
C PHE A 79 22.06 -35.36 -24.72
N PHE A 80 23.24 -35.30 -24.11
CA PHE A 80 24.52 -35.25 -24.81
C PHE A 80 25.13 -36.65 -24.78
#